data_AF-A0A395IUL4-F1
#
_entry.id   AF-A0A395IUL4-F1
#
_cell.length_a   1.000
_cell.length_b   1.000
_cell.length_c   1.000
_cell.angle_alpha   90.00
_cell.angle_beta   90.00
_cell.angle_gamma   90.00
#
_symmetry.space_group_name_H-M   'P 1'
#
loop_
_entity.id
_entity.type
_entity.pdbx_description
1 polymer ?
#
loop_
_entity_poly.entity_id
_entity_poly.type
_entity_poly.pdbx_seq_one_letter_code
_entity_poly.pdbx_strand_id
1 'polypeptide(L)'
;MDPNLSDDRRIQVDEMVVYGTGVMQSFEENFANLLKDTKDRDYTMGGCFFTTGCEAMLRSLGMLDFQTGKVKQSNDGEDGKRKTFIATIGPTTRDYLQNTFGCEPDVCGEKQVQKV
;
A
#
# COMPACT_ATOMS: atom_id res chain seq x y z
N MET A 1 -29.11 -4.26 0.72
CA MET A 1 -29.98 -5.37 0.28
C MET A 1 -30.02 -5.35 -1.24
N ASP A 2 -29.52 -6.37 -1.94
CA ASP A 2 -29.69 -6.47 -3.39
C ASP A 2 -31.03 -7.15 -3.69
N PRO A 3 -32.00 -6.45 -4.29
CA PRO A 3 -33.30 -7.03 -4.61
C PRO A 3 -33.23 -8.13 -5.69
N ASN A 4 -32.09 -8.34 -6.36
CA ASN A 4 -31.95 -9.37 -7.39
C ASN A 4 -31.51 -10.75 -6.85
N LEU A 5 -31.16 -10.86 -5.56
CA LEU A 5 -30.83 -12.15 -4.94
C LEU A 5 -32.10 -12.89 -4.49
N SER A 6 -32.09 -14.22 -4.55
CA SER A 6 -33.16 -15.06 -4.02
C SER A 6 -33.23 -14.95 -2.49
N ASP A 7 -34.41 -15.13 -1.90
CA ASP A 7 -34.65 -14.90 -0.47
C ASP A 7 -33.77 -15.76 0.44
N ASP A 8 -33.38 -16.96 0.00
CA ASP A 8 -32.44 -17.87 0.68
C ASP A 8 -31.00 -17.35 0.74
N ARG A 9 -30.67 -16.30 -0.03
CA ARG A 9 -29.33 -15.69 -0.10
C ARG A 9 -29.31 -14.24 0.40
N ARG A 10 -30.45 -13.71 0.84
CA ARG A 10 -30.56 -12.36 1.41
C ARG A 10 -30.24 -12.41 2.90
N ILE A 11 -28.98 -12.19 3.25
CA ILE A 11 -28.58 -11.98 4.64
C ILE A 11 -28.61 -10.47 4.93
N GLN A 12 -29.37 -10.06 5.96
CA GLN A 12 -29.35 -8.68 6.44
C GLN A 12 -28.03 -8.40 7.16
N VAL A 13 -27.34 -7.34 6.73
CA VAL A 13 -26.12 -6.83 7.36
C VAL A 13 -26.41 -5.42 7.82
N ASP A 14 -26.36 -5.19 9.14
CA ASP A 14 -26.46 -3.87 9.73
C ASP A 14 -25.04 -3.40 10.09
N GLU A 15 -24.51 -2.47 9.29
CA GLU A 15 -23.15 -1.95 9.48
C GLU A 15 -23.14 -0.80 10.48
N MET A 16 -22.24 -0.87 11.46
CA MET A 16 -21.99 0.22 12.42
C MET A 16 -20.50 0.56 12.43
N VAL A 17 -20.15 1.76 11.97
CA VAL A 17 -18.77 2.24 11.97
C VAL A 17 -18.41 2.71 13.37
N VAL A 18 -17.57 1.94 14.07
CA VAL A 18 -17.12 2.26 15.44
C VAL A 18 -15.95 3.24 15.41
N TYR A 19 -15.09 3.16 14.39
CA TYR A 19 -14.01 4.12 14.12
C TYR A 19 -13.67 4.14 12.63
N GLY A 20 -13.27 5.30 12.13
CA GLY A 20 -12.78 5.47 10.77
C GLY A 20 -11.25 5.46 10.73
N THR A 21 -10.69 4.95 9.64
CA THR A 21 -9.26 5.08 9.35
C THR A 21 -9.04 6.33 8.49
N GLY A 22 -8.29 7.29 9.00
CA GLY A 22 -7.84 8.47 8.24
C GLY A 22 -6.35 8.37 7.94
N VAL A 23 -5.95 8.83 6.76
CA VAL A 23 -4.53 9.10 6.47
C VAL A 23 -4.23 10.50 7.00
N MET A 24 -3.14 10.65 7.75
CA MET A 24 -2.69 11.99 8.15
C MET A 24 -2.34 12.80 6.90
N GLN A 25 -2.91 13.99 6.75
CA GLN A 25 -2.66 14.85 5.58
C GLN A 25 -1.16 15.15 5.38
N SER A 26 -0.41 15.28 6.48
CA SER A 26 1.04 15.50 6.44
C SER A 26 1.87 14.24 6.17
N PHE A 27 1.26 13.07 6.05
CA PHE A 27 1.99 11.82 5.86
C PHE A 27 2.83 11.84 4.58
N GLU A 28 2.22 12.23 3.45
CA GLU A 28 2.91 12.24 2.16
C GLU A 28 4.13 13.17 2.16
N GLU A 29 3.98 14.37 2.73
CA GLU A 29 5.05 15.37 2.84
C GLU A 29 6.15 14.91 3.79
N ASN A 30 5.79 14.43 4.98
CA ASN A 30 6.76 13.94 5.97
C ASN A 30 7.52 12.72 5.45
N PHE A 31 6.81 11.80 4.80
CA PHE A 31 7.42 10.62 4.20
C PHE A 31 8.34 11.00 3.03
N ALA A 32 7.92 11.92 2.16
CA ALA A 32 8.78 12.43 1.08
C ALA A 32 10.03 13.14 1.60
N ASN A 33 9.93 13.90 2.71
CA ASN A 33 11.08 14.55 3.33
C ASN A 33 12.05 13.51 3.94
N LEU A 34 11.53 12.51 4.65
CA LEU A 34 12.35 11.39 5.14
C LEU A 34 13.05 10.64 3.99
N LEU A 35 12.36 10.42 2.87
CA LEU A 35 12.94 9.80 1.68
C LEU A 35 14.08 10.66 1.09
N LYS A 36 13.92 11.99 1.08
CA LYS A 36 14.98 12.92 0.63
C LYS A 36 16.18 12.89 1.56
N ASP A 37 15.97 12.90 2.87
CA ASP A 37 17.04 12.86 3.87
C ASP A 37 17.80 11.52 3.86
N THR A 38 17.16 10.46 3.37
CA THR A 38 17.74 9.12 3.27
C THR A 38 18.30 8.81 1.87
N LYS A 39 18.31 9.78 0.94
CA LYS A 39 18.81 9.58 -0.44
C LYS A 39 20.27 9.16 -0.54
N ASP A 40 21.11 9.60 0.40
CA ASP A 40 22.53 9.25 0.43
C ASP A 40 22.79 7.85 1.02
N ARG A 41 21.74 7.11 1.43
CA ARG A 41 21.89 5.72 1.85
C ARG A 41 21.78 4.77 0.66
N ASP A 42 22.53 3.68 0.74
CA ASP A 42 22.57 2.65 -0.30
C ASP A 42 21.22 1.95 -0.52
N TYR A 43 20.32 1.97 0.47
CA TYR A 43 19.01 1.35 0.41
C TYR A 43 17.98 2.07 1.29
N THR A 44 16.74 2.09 0.80
CA THR A 44 15.57 2.61 1.53
C THR A 44 14.48 1.55 1.53
N MET A 45 13.99 1.18 2.72
CA MET A 45 12.92 0.19 2.87
C MET A 45 11.63 0.86 3.37
N GLY A 46 10.56 0.74 2.58
CA GLY A 46 9.22 1.18 2.94
C GLY A 46 8.36 0.01 3.37
N GLY A 47 7.88 0.01 4.62
CA GLY A 47 6.93 -1.00 5.11
C GLY A 47 5.49 -0.50 4.97
N CYS A 48 4.62 -1.26 4.28
CA CYS A 48 3.19 -1.00 4.25
C CYS A 48 2.47 -1.85 5.31
N PHE A 49 2.02 -1.18 6.37
CA PHE A 49 1.32 -1.80 7.48
C PHE A 49 -0.20 -1.85 7.28
N PHE A 50 -0.77 -1.00 6.41
CA PHE A 50 -2.21 -0.94 6.12
C PHE A 50 -2.49 -0.53 4.68
N THR A 51 -3.58 -1.05 4.10
CA THR A 51 -4.00 -0.83 2.71
C THR A 51 -4.21 0.66 2.37
N THR A 52 -4.76 1.43 3.32
CA THR A 52 -5.06 2.86 3.14
C THR A 52 -3.80 3.74 3.02
N GLY A 53 -2.66 3.30 3.55
CA GLY A 53 -1.39 4.05 3.48
C GLY A 53 -0.54 3.69 2.26
N CYS A 54 -0.88 2.63 1.52
CA CYS A 54 -0.03 2.14 0.43
C CYS A 54 -0.05 3.06 -0.79
N GLU A 55 -1.19 3.68 -1.11
CA GLU A 55 -1.27 4.61 -2.25
C GLU A 55 -0.40 5.86 -2.01
N ALA A 56 -0.58 6.50 -0.86
CA ALA A 56 0.19 7.68 -0.44
C ALA A 56 1.70 7.38 -0.46
N MET A 57 2.12 6.22 0.05
CA MET A 57 3.50 5.77 0.01
C MET A 57 4.03 5.63 -1.43
N LEU A 58 3.28 4.94 -2.32
CA LEU A 58 3.68 4.74 -3.72
C LEU A 58 3.76 6.06 -4.50
N ARG A 59 2.87 7.01 -4.21
CA ARG A 59 2.92 8.38 -4.75
C ARG A 59 4.16 9.13 -4.28
N SER A 60 4.46 9.11 -2.98
CA SER A 60 5.65 9.76 -2.42
C SER A 60 6.97 9.14 -2.91
N LEU A 61 6.98 7.84 -3.21
CA LEU A 61 8.12 7.16 -3.82
C LEU A 61 8.29 7.47 -5.31
N GLY A 62 7.35 8.20 -5.94
CA GLY A 62 7.36 8.49 -7.38
C GLY A 62 7.10 7.27 -8.27
N MET A 63 6.74 6.14 -7.63
CA MET A 63 6.53 4.84 -8.27
C MET A 63 5.17 4.75 -8.95
N LEU A 64 4.20 5.56 -8.54
CA LEU A 64 2.87 5.59 -9.13
C LEU A 64 2.83 6.48 -10.39
N ASP A 65 2.21 5.99 -11.45
CA ASP A 65 1.82 6.79 -12.59
C ASP A 65 0.51 7.54 -12.28
N PHE A 66 0.52 8.87 -12.47
CA PHE A 66 -0.62 9.72 -12.19
C PHE A 66 -1.82 9.46 -13.11
N GLN A 67 -1.60 8.97 -14.33
CA GLN A 67 -2.68 8.71 -15.29
C GLN A 67 -3.29 7.31 -15.14
N THR A 68 -2.46 6.31 -14.84
CA THR A 68 -2.93 4.91 -14.76
C THR A 68 -3.22 4.46 -13.34
N GLY A 69 -2.71 5.18 -12.33
CA GLY A 69 -2.79 4.77 -10.93
C GLY A 69 -1.97 3.51 -10.63
N LYS A 70 -1.14 3.04 -11.56
CA LYS A 70 -0.34 1.82 -11.41
C LYS A 70 1.13 2.12 -11.19
N VAL A 71 1.87 1.13 -10.71
CA VAL A 71 3.32 1.24 -10.55
C VAL A 71 4.00 1.30 -11.92
N LYS A 72 4.90 2.26 -12.09
CA LYS A 72 5.76 2.39 -13.28
C LYS A 72 6.68 1.16 -13.34
N GLN A 73 6.68 0.46 -14.48
CA GLN A 73 7.45 -0.77 -14.66
C GLN A 73 8.98 -0.56 -14.62
N SER A 74 9.44 0.68 -14.69
CA SER A 74 10.86 1.06 -14.69
C SER A 74 11.23 1.75 -13.36
N ASN A 75 11.50 0.96 -12.34
CA ASN A 75 12.12 1.41 -11.08
C ASN A 75 13.63 1.17 -11.05
N ASP A 76 14.23 0.98 -12.23
CA ASP A 76 15.67 1.02 -12.37
C ASP A 76 16.10 2.46 -12.13
N GLY A 77 16.73 2.71 -10.98
CA GLY A 77 17.47 3.95 -10.78
C GLY A 77 18.52 4.12 -11.90
N GLU A 78 19.09 5.31 -12.03
CA GLU A 78 20.06 5.65 -13.08
C GLU A 78 21.23 4.65 -13.22
N ASP A 79 21.49 3.81 -12.19
CA ASP A 79 22.51 2.74 -12.16
C ASP A 79 21.98 1.31 -12.42
N GLY A 80 20.72 1.12 -12.81
CA GLY A 80 20.13 -0.22 -13.01
C GLY A 80 19.94 -1.04 -11.72
N LYS A 81 20.07 -0.42 -10.55
CA LYS A 81 19.87 -1.05 -9.24
C LYS A 81 18.68 -0.41 -8.53
N ARG A 82 17.69 -1.23 -8.17
CA ARG A 82 16.53 -0.84 -7.36
C ARG A 82 17.00 -0.48 -5.94
N LYS A 83 16.84 0.78 -5.54
CA LYS A 83 17.19 1.28 -4.19
C LYS A 83 16.03 1.21 -3.18
N THR A 84 14.81 0.90 -3.64
CA THR A 84 13.60 0.90 -2.83
C THR A 84 13.00 -0.50 -2.73
N PHE A 85 12.85 -0.98 -1.50
CA PHE A 85 12.20 -2.25 -1.18
C PHE A 85 10.87 -2.03 -0.47
N ILE A 86 9.84 -2.79 -0.86
CA ILE A 86 8.48 -2.74 -0.32
C ILE A 86 8.21 -4.01 0.47
N ALA A 87 7.90 -3.85 1.75
CA ALA A 87 7.49 -4.95 2.62
C ALA A 87 6.01 -4.82 2.99
N THR A 88 5.27 -5.92 3.00
CA THR A 88 3.89 -5.98 3.49
C THR A 88 3.77 -6.80 4.77
N ILE A 89 2.86 -6.39 5.66
CA ILE A 89 2.62 -7.11 6.92
C ILE A 89 1.88 -8.45 6.74
N GLY A 90 1.16 -8.64 5.62
CA GLY A 90 0.35 -9.83 5.42
C GLY A 90 -0.12 -10.01 3.99
N PRO A 91 -0.65 -11.21 3.66
CA PRO A 91 -1.09 -11.56 2.33
C PRO A 91 -2.22 -10.67 1.82
N THR A 92 -3.12 -10.22 2.71
CA THR A 92 -4.21 -9.29 2.34
C THR A 92 -3.67 -7.95 1.81
N THR A 93 -2.61 -7.40 2.44
CA THR A 93 -2.00 -6.15 2.00
C THR A 93 -1.18 -6.34 0.71
N ARG A 94 -0.52 -7.50 0.56
CA ARG A 94 0.13 -7.90 -0.70
C ARG A 94 -0.88 -7.96 -1.85
N ASP A 95 -1.96 -8.69 -1.65
CA ASP A 95 -2.97 -8.90 -2.70
C ASP A 95 -3.64 -7.57 -3.06
N TYR A 96 -3.86 -6.69 -2.08
CA TYR A 96 -4.33 -5.34 -2.33
C TYR A 96 -3.36 -4.51 -3.19
N LEU A 97 -2.05 -4.55 -2.89
CA LEU A 97 -1.01 -3.86 -3.68
C LEU A 97 -0.94 -4.37 -5.12
N GLN A 98 -1.03 -5.69 -5.29
CA GLN A 98 -0.94 -6.33 -6.59
C GLN A 98 -2.20 -6.05 -7.44
N ASN A 99 -3.38 -6.25 -6.86
CA ASN A 99 -4.65 -6.11 -7.58
C ASN A 99 -4.99 -4.65 -7.90
N THR A 100 -4.64 -3.72 -7.00
CA THR A 100 -5.01 -2.31 -7.14
C THR A 100 -3.98 -1.53 -7.93
N PHE A 101 -2.69 -1.71 -7.60
CA PHE A 101 -1.60 -0.88 -8.14
C PHE A 101 -0.65 -1.63 -9.07
N GLY A 102 -0.80 -2.96 -9.21
CA GLY A 102 0.16 -3.79 -9.95
C GLY A 102 1.54 -3.84 -9.29
N CYS A 103 1.62 -3.53 -7.98
CA CYS A 103 2.87 -3.50 -7.24
C CYS A 103 3.14 -4.88 -6.65
N GLU A 104 4.25 -5.51 -7.02
CA GLU A 104 4.73 -6.73 -6.36
C GLU A 104 5.65 -6.35 -5.19
N PRO A 105 5.29 -6.68 -3.94
CA PRO A 105 6.13 -6.40 -2.79
C PRO A 105 7.33 -7.36 -2.73
N ASP A 106 8.46 -6.86 -2.25
CA ASP A 106 9.71 -7.62 -2.14
C ASP A 106 9.68 -8.61 -0.96
N VAL A 107 8.91 -8.29 0.09
CA VAL A 107 8.73 -9.16 1.26
C VAL A 107 7.27 -9.14 1.69
N CYS A 108 6.72 -10.31 2.02
CA CYS A 108 5.38 -10.44 2.60
C CYS A 108 5.46 -11.20 3.91
N GLY A 109 4.95 -10.61 4.99
CA GLY A 109 4.76 -11.30 6.26
C GLY A 109 3.75 -12.45 6.12
N GLU A 110 4.06 -13.61 6.71
CA GLU A 110 3.16 -14.78 6.68
C GLU A 110 1.94 -14.61 7.59
N LYS A 111 2.01 -13.72 8.60
CA LYS A 111 0.94 -13.48 9.57
C LYS A 111 0.78 -12.00 9.91
N GLN A 112 -0.46 -11.57 10.07
CA GLN A 112 -0.86 -10.19 10.46
C GLN A 112 -0.60 -9.87 11.95
N VAL A 113 0.50 -10.35 12.53
CA VAL A 113 0.78 -10.17 13.96
C VAL A 113 2.22 -9.76 14.18
N GLN A 114 2.40 -8.54 14.67
CA GLN A 114 3.56 -8.21 15.47
C GLN A 114 3.26 -8.79 16.85
N LYS A 115 3.96 -9.88 17.24
CA LYS A 115 3.91 -10.35 18.64
C LYS A 115 4.48 -9.22 19.50
N VAL A 116 3.61 -8.55 20.24
CA VAL A 116 3.98 -7.66 21.35
C VAL A 116 4.46 -8.52 22.51
#